data_AF-A0A8X7BGU6-F1
#
_entry.id   AF-A0A8X7BGU6-F1
#
_cell.length_a   1.000
_cell.length_b   1.000
_cell.length_c   1.000
_cell.angle_alpha   90.00
_cell.angle_beta   90.00
_cell.angle_gamma   90.00
#
_symmetry.space_group_name_H-M   'P 1'
#
loop_
_entity.id
_entity.type
_entity.pdbx_description
1 polymer ?
#
loop_
_entity_poly.entity_id
_entity_poly.type
_entity_poly.pdbx_seq_one_letter_code
_entity_poly.pdbx_strand_id
1 'polypeptide(L)'
;MITGGVKTTPVLAMQLLCDLQPFTNIIEKNAAILFNRLIRLPNNSFWRDYDSDGGRNLKTQKGFIQCVPLETINTRFPSEEWLHIYTDGSLLDFAQGTGIGVFSHLFSFYLHAGPLTTHFDGEVESIHIAPQQLAVRLPSIERAVILSDSTSALQALSNYNENNCLRVQNCRELLGKIKGKIAFQWNFRRDLTLHSAKLEIKRIFRESFRITASRVARDKPWSTLCKKSHGIPSSPRAAAVAKFRLLTGRDCICAHLFRFNLVTSPICVLCDTGQDMTAAHLDECSALNDLNCIVKSYWRARCLMT
;
A
#
# COMPACT_ATOMS: atom_id res chain seq x y z
N MET A 1 28.93 16.18 1.67
CA MET A 1 27.85 15.58 2.49
C MET A 1 26.56 15.69 1.69
N ILE A 2 26.21 14.65 0.91
CA ILE A 2 25.01 14.68 0.06
C ILE A 2 23.83 14.20 0.88
N THR A 3 22.96 15.13 1.23
CA THR A 3 21.59 14.93 1.65
C THR A 3 20.75 14.58 0.41
N GLY A 4 19.93 13.53 0.46
CA GLY A 4 18.86 13.32 -0.53
C GLY A 4 18.74 11.90 -1.11
N GLY A 5 17.52 11.38 -1.00
CA GLY A 5 16.92 10.37 -1.89
C GLY A 5 17.42 8.94 -1.73
N VAL A 6 16.49 7.99 -1.67
CA VAL A 6 16.74 6.64 -2.19
C VAL A 6 17.02 6.83 -3.68
N LYS A 7 18.30 6.97 -4.04
CA LYS A 7 18.75 7.23 -5.41
C LYS A 7 18.54 5.96 -6.22
N THR A 8 17.55 5.98 -7.11
CA THR A 8 17.57 5.66 -8.56
C THR A 8 18.67 4.74 -9.14
N THR A 9 19.86 4.63 -8.55
CA THR A 9 21.06 4.00 -9.11
C THR A 9 21.02 2.47 -9.26
N PRO A 10 20.53 1.65 -8.31
CA PRO A 10 20.47 0.19 -8.49
C PRO A 10 19.46 -0.22 -9.57
N VAL A 11 18.38 0.54 -9.69
CA VAL A 11 17.29 0.32 -10.65
C VAL A 11 17.72 0.73 -12.06
N LEU A 12 18.41 1.87 -12.20
CA LEU A 12 19.03 2.30 -13.46
C LEU A 12 20.12 1.33 -13.94
N ALA A 13 20.93 0.80 -13.03
CA ALA A 13 21.96 -0.19 -13.37
C ALA A 13 21.34 -1.50 -13.93
N MET A 14 20.24 -1.96 -13.34
CA MET A 14 19.47 -3.12 -13.85
C MET A 14 18.80 -2.84 -15.20
N GLN A 15 18.30 -1.63 -15.42
CA GLN A 15 17.67 -1.22 -16.67
C GLN A 15 18.67 -1.14 -17.83
N LEU A 16 19.88 -0.63 -17.57
CA LEU A 16 20.95 -0.57 -18.55
C LEU A 16 21.47 -1.97 -18.94
N LEU A 17 21.57 -2.88 -17.97
CA LEU A 17 22.04 -4.26 -18.19
C LEU A 17 21.05 -5.14 -18.97
N CYS A 18 19.75 -4.84 -18.88
CA CYS A 18 18.69 -5.61 -19.52
C CYS A 18 18.10 -4.92 -20.77
N ASP A 19 18.67 -3.79 -21.20
CA ASP A 19 18.19 -2.94 -22.30
C ASP A 19 16.70 -2.54 -22.16
N LEU A 20 16.26 -2.33 -20.91
CA LEU A 20 14.90 -1.95 -20.57
C LEU A 20 14.81 -0.43 -20.41
N GLN A 21 13.75 0.16 -20.96
CA GLN A 21 13.49 1.60 -20.79
C GLN A 21 13.39 1.96 -19.29
N PRO A 22 13.93 3.11 -18.86
CA PRO A 22 13.85 3.52 -17.47
C PRO A 22 12.41 3.55 -16.96
N PHE A 23 12.16 2.96 -15.80
CA PHE A 23 10.81 2.86 -15.23
C PHE A 23 10.16 4.23 -15.01
N THR A 24 10.98 5.25 -14.70
CA THR A 24 10.56 6.65 -14.62
C THR A 24 10.02 7.15 -15.95
N ASN A 25 10.67 6.83 -17.08
CA ASN A 25 10.19 7.21 -18.41
C ASN A 25 8.85 6.52 -18.74
N ILE A 26 8.66 5.26 -18.31
CA ILE A 26 7.41 4.53 -18.52
C ILE A 26 6.28 5.16 -17.71
N ILE A 27 6.54 5.51 -16.45
CA ILE A 27 5.57 6.17 -15.56
C ILE A 27 5.22 7.57 -16.08
N GLU A 28 6.22 8.37 -16.44
CA GLU A 28 6.03 9.73 -16.97
C GLU A 28 5.29 9.69 -18.32
N LYS A 29 5.64 8.74 -19.21
CA LYS A 29 4.94 8.56 -20.48
C LYS A 29 3.48 8.17 -20.28
N ASN A 30 3.19 7.23 -19.40
CA ASN A 30 1.81 6.81 -19.11
C ASN A 30 1.02 7.92 -18.42
N ALA A 31 1.63 8.68 -17.51
CA ALA A 31 1.03 9.83 -16.85
C ALA A 31 0.74 10.97 -17.85
N ALA A 32 1.67 11.25 -18.77
CA ALA A 32 1.48 12.27 -19.80
C ALA A 32 0.39 11.88 -20.81
N ILE A 33 0.31 10.60 -21.18
CA ILE A 33 -0.76 10.08 -22.06
C ILE A 33 -2.13 10.22 -21.36
N LEU A 34 -2.21 9.83 -20.08
CA LEU A 34 -3.44 9.95 -19.31
C LEU A 34 -3.87 11.41 -19.14
N PHE A 35 -2.94 12.31 -18.82
CA PHE A 35 -3.18 13.74 -18.73
C PHE A 35 -3.71 14.31 -20.05
N ASN A 36 -3.06 14.00 -21.17
CA ASN A 36 -3.50 14.44 -22.50
C ASN A 36 -4.89 13.90 -22.89
N ARG A 37 -5.25 12.70 -22.42
CA ARG A 37 -6.60 12.15 -22.63
C ARG A 37 -7.65 12.90 -21.82
N LEU A 38 -7.34 13.26 -20.58
CA LEU A 38 -8.26 13.96 -19.69
C LEU A 38 -8.56 15.39 -20.14
N ILE A 39 -7.56 16.14 -20.61
CA ILE A 39 -7.74 17.53 -21.08
C ILE A 39 -8.53 17.64 -22.39
N ARG A 40 -8.59 16.58 -23.20
CA ARG A 40 -9.28 16.55 -24.50
C ARG A 40 -10.76 16.17 -24.41
N LEU A 41 -11.25 15.81 -23.22
CA LEU A 41 -12.67 15.51 -23.01
C LEU A 41 -13.50 16.80 -23.12
N PRO A 42 -14.60 16.81 -23.91
CA PRO A 42 -15.48 17.98 -23.99
C PRO A 42 -16.12 18.26 -22.62
N ASN A 43 -16.29 19.55 -22.29
CA ASN A 43 -16.84 20.03 -21.00
C ASN A 43 -16.02 19.70 -19.74
N ASN A 44 -14.71 19.49 -19.88
CA ASN A 44 -13.81 19.31 -18.73
C ASN A 44 -13.08 20.63 -18.37
N SER A 45 -13.62 21.41 -17.44
CA SER A 45 -12.97 22.61 -16.87
C SER A 45 -12.00 22.25 -15.74
N PHE A 46 -12.37 21.26 -14.91
CA PHE A 46 -11.60 20.83 -13.74
C PHE A 46 -10.15 20.44 -14.05
N TRP A 47 -9.91 19.71 -15.15
CA TRP A 47 -8.56 19.28 -15.54
C TRP A 47 -7.79 20.32 -16.37
N ARG A 48 -8.50 21.32 -16.91
CA ARG A 48 -7.91 22.45 -17.66
C ARG A 48 -7.33 23.49 -16.70
N ASP A 49 -8.04 23.73 -15.60
CA ASP A 49 -7.69 24.69 -14.54
C ASP A 49 -7.11 23.97 -13.30
N TYR A 50 -6.59 22.75 -13.50
CA TYR A 50 -6.14 21.87 -12.42
C TYR A 50 -4.92 22.45 -11.71
N ASP A 51 -5.14 22.99 -10.52
CA ASP A 51 -4.10 23.47 -9.62
C ASP A 51 -3.38 22.29 -8.95
N SER A 52 -2.10 22.11 -9.27
CA SER A 52 -1.23 21.08 -8.71
C SER A 52 -0.88 21.30 -7.23
N ASP A 53 -1.17 22.47 -6.67
CA ASP A 53 -0.79 22.82 -5.29
C ASP A 53 -1.82 22.36 -4.24
N GLY A 54 -3.01 21.89 -4.69
CA GLY A 54 -4.08 21.37 -3.85
C GLY A 54 -3.88 19.90 -3.44
N GLY A 55 -3.02 19.64 -2.46
CA GLY A 55 -2.67 18.28 -2.04
C GLY A 55 -3.84 17.43 -1.50
N ARG A 56 -4.26 16.41 -2.24
CA ARG A 56 -5.03 15.26 -1.71
C ARG A 56 -4.64 13.96 -2.42
N ASN A 57 -4.68 12.85 -1.68
CA ASN A 57 -4.70 11.51 -2.26
C ASN A 57 -5.82 10.64 -1.65
N LEU A 58 -6.14 9.60 -2.40
CA LEU A 58 -7.08 8.52 -2.12
C LEU A 58 -6.42 7.38 -1.31
N LYS A 59 -7.23 6.48 -0.76
CA LYS A 59 -6.82 5.43 0.20
C LYS A 59 -7.75 4.21 0.06
N THR A 60 -7.23 3.03 0.41
CA THR A 60 -7.93 1.80 0.87
C THR A 60 -6.87 0.89 1.53
N GLN A 61 -7.09 0.32 2.72
CA GLN A 61 -7.66 -1.02 2.97
C GLN A 61 -8.45 -1.15 4.31
N LYS A 62 -9.16 -2.28 4.47
CA LYS A 62 -10.33 -2.58 5.34
C LYS A 62 -10.05 -2.75 6.87
N GLY A 63 -10.98 -2.24 7.69
CA GLY A 63 -11.18 -2.54 9.13
C GLY A 63 -12.46 -1.86 9.65
N PHE A 64 -13.20 -2.46 10.61
CA PHE A 64 -14.48 -2.06 11.29
C PHE A 64 -15.67 -1.63 10.39
N ILE A 65 -15.38 -0.84 9.37
CA ILE A 65 -16.20 -0.32 8.27
C ILE A 65 -16.73 -1.43 7.34
N GLN A 66 -16.43 -2.72 7.54
CA GLN A 66 -17.13 -3.79 6.82
C GLN A 66 -18.49 -4.13 7.43
N CYS A 67 -18.71 -3.88 8.73
CA CYS A 67 -19.97 -4.19 9.40
C CYS A 67 -21.03 -3.10 9.15
N VAL A 68 -20.62 -1.83 9.11
CA VAL A 68 -21.54 -0.67 8.99
C VAL A 68 -22.29 -0.59 7.65
N PRO A 69 -21.68 -0.88 6.47
CA PRO A 69 -22.40 -0.92 5.20
C PRO A 69 -23.39 -2.07 5.14
N LEU A 70 -23.05 -3.24 5.71
CA LEU A 70 -23.98 -4.37 5.79
C LEU A 70 -25.16 -4.03 6.71
N GLU A 71 -24.94 -3.39 7.85
CA GLU A 71 -26.02 -2.88 8.71
C GLU A 71 -26.87 -1.83 7.99
N THR A 72 -26.26 -0.91 7.23
CA THR A 72 -27.00 0.11 6.46
C THR A 72 -27.81 -0.51 5.33
N ILE A 73 -27.23 -1.48 4.61
CA ILE A 73 -27.91 -2.26 3.57
C ILE A 73 -29.06 -3.04 4.20
N ASN A 74 -28.84 -3.73 5.33
CA ASN A 74 -29.88 -4.49 6.01
C ASN A 74 -30.97 -3.60 6.62
N THR A 75 -30.64 -2.36 6.99
CA THR A 75 -31.64 -1.37 7.43
C THR A 75 -32.52 -0.91 6.27
N ARG A 76 -31.96 -0.75 5.06
CA ARG A 76 -32.70 -0.27 3.87
C ARG A 76 -33.36 -1.41 3.07
N PHE A 77 -32.75 -2.57 3.09
CA PHE A 77 -33.10 -3.80 2.39
C PHE A 77 -32.89 -4.97 3.35
N PRO A 78 -33.82 -5.22 4.29
CA PRO A 78 -33.70 -6.33 5.22
C PRO A 78 -33.55 -7.67 4.50
N SER A 79 -32.57 -8.48 4.91
CA SER A 79 -32.26 -9.76 4.26
C SER A 79 -33.41 -10.78 4.34
N GLU A 80 -34.35 -10.60 5.26
CA GLU A 80 -35.57 -11.40 5.36
C GLU A 80 -36.58 -11.09 4.23
N GLU A 81 -36.54 -9.86 3.69
CA GLU A 81 -37.50 -9.37 2.69
C GLU A 81 -36.88 -9.19 1.29
N TRP A 82 -35.57 -8.93 1.23
CA TRP A 82 -34.86 -8.59 0.00
C TRP A 82 -33.77 -9.61 -0.28
N LEU A 83 -33.79 -10.20 -1.48
CA LEU A 83 -32.65 -10.97 -1.93
C LEU A 83 -31.48 -10.04 -2.25
N HIS A 84 -30.37 -10.20 -1.55
CA HIS A 84 -29.14 -9.44 -1.81
C HIS A 84 -28.33 -10.12 -2.92
N ILE A 85 -27.94 -9.33 -3.92
CA ILE A 85 -27.12 -9.79 -5.03
C ILE A 85 -25.95 -8.82 -5.17
N TYR A 86 -24.76 -9.34 -4.99
CA TYR A 86 -23.50 -8.62 -5.09
C TYR A 86 -22.89 -8.87 -6.46
N THR A 87 -22.47 -7.82 -7.14
CA THR A 87 -21.89 -7.88 -8.49
C THR A 87 -20.51 -7.24 -8.48
N ASP A 88 -19.56 -7.83 -9.22
CA ASP A 88 -18.19 -7.32 -9.34
C ASP A 88 -17.64 -7.62 -10.73
N GLY A 89 -16.99 -6.65 -11.36
CA GLY A 89 -16.28 -6.79 -12.63
C GLY A 89 -14.79 -6.53 -12.44
N SER A 90 -13.94 -7.56 -12.56
CA SER A 90 -12.49 -7.42 -12.36
C SER A 90 -11.71 -7.62 -13.65
N LEU A 91 -10.84 -6.67 -14.01
CA LEU A 91 -9.96 -6.84 -15.17
C LEU A 91 -8.84 -7.83 -14.79
N LEU A 92 -8.72 -8.94 -15.53
CA LEU A 92 -7.71 -9.96 -15.27
C LEU A 92 -6.41 -9.62 -16.00
N ASP A 93 -6.44 -9.58 -17.33
CA ASP A 93 -5.37 -9.15 -18.23
C ASP A 93 -5.98 -8.76 -19.60
N PHE A 94 -5.31 -7.93 -20.40
CA PHE A 94 -5.82 -7.47 -21.70
C PHE A 94 -6.12 -8.63 -22.67
N ALA A 95 -5.31 -9.69 -22.63
CA ALA A 95 -5.48 -10.87 -23.47
C ALA A 95 -6.66 -11.76 -23.04
N GLN A 96 -7.00 -11.76 -21.75
CA GLN A 96 -8.07 -12.60 -21.18
C GLN A 96 -9.38 -11.82 -20.99
N GLY A 97 -9.29 -10.50 -20.88
CA GLY A 97 -10.37 -9.56 -20.62
C GLY A 97 -10.79 -9.49 -19.16
N THR A 98 -12.09 -9.37 -18.95
CA THR A 98 -12.69 -9.05 -17.65
C THR A 98 -13.38 -10.28 -17.07
N GLY A 99 -13.06 -10.60 -15.82
CA GLY A 99 -13.81 -11.54 -15.00
C GLY A 99 -15.11 -10.90 -14.51
N ILE A 100 -16.18 -11.67 -14.55
CA ILE A 100 -17.53 -11.29 -14.12
C ILE A 100 -17.89 -12.13 -12.90
N GLY A 101 -18.20 -11.48 -11.80
CA GLY A 101 -18.63 -12.11 -10.55
C GLY A 101 -20.06 -11.71 -10.19
N VAL A 102 -20.89 -12.70 -9.87
CA VAL A 102 -22.21 -12.47 -9.26
C VAL A 102 -22.36 -13.40 -8.07
N PHE A 103 -22.67 -12.84 -6.91
CA PHE A 103 -22.87 -13.59 -5.69
C PHE A 103 -24.20 -13.22 -5.04
N SER A 104 -24.95 -14.23 -4.64
CA SER A 104 -26.11 -14.13 -3.78
C SER A 104 -26.10 -15.34 -2.85
N HIS A 105 -26.79 -15.28 -1.71
CA HIS A 105 -26.91 -16.45 -0.83
C HIS A 105 -27.52 -17.67 -1.56
N LEU A 106 -28.33 -17.44 -2.60
CA LEU A 106 -28.98 -18.50 -3.37
C LEU A 106 -28.16 -19.00 -4.57
N PHE A 107 -27.19 -18.22 -5.07
CA PHE A 107 -26.41 -18.58 -6.25
C PHE A 107 -25.09 -17.79 -6.35
N SER A 108 -24.07 -18.40 -6.94
CA SER A 108 -22.78 -17.75 -7.18
C SER A 108 -22.23 -18.16 -8.54
N PHE A 109 -21.78 -17.18 -9.32
CA PHE A 109 -21.25 -17.38 -10.66
C PHE A 109 -19.99 -16.57 -10.89
N TYR A 110 -19.05 -17.19 -11.61
CA TYR A 110 -17.86 -16.55 -12.12
C TYR A 110 -17.76 -16.86 -13.62
N LEU A 111 -17.79 -15.82 -14.43
CA LEU A 111 -17.74 -15.90 -15.90
C LEU A 111 -16.60 -15.02 -16.43
N HIS A 112 -16.24 -15.22 -17.68
CA HIS A 112 -15.28 -14.38 -18.38
C HIS A 112 -15.99 -13.67 -19.52
N ALA A 113 -15.81 -12.35 -19.61
CA ALA A 113 -16.40 -11.51 -20.66
C ALA A 113 -15.70 -11.67 -22.03
N GLY A 114 -14.51 -12.29 -22.02
CA GLY A 114 -13.67 -12.53 -23.19
C GLY A 114 -12.67 -11.40 -23.44
N PRO A 115 -11.72 -11.57 -24.38
CA PRO A 115 -10.68 -10.58 -24.67
C PRO A 115 -11.25 -9.21 -25.08
N LEU A 116 -10.44 -8.15 -24.93
CA LEU A 116 -10.79 -6.76 -25.29
C LEU A 116 -11.94 -6.14 -24.49
N THR A 117 -12.40 -6.78 -23.42
CA THR A 117 -13.38 -6.19 -22.51
C THR A 117 -12.71 -5.30 -21.46
N THR A 118 -13.42 -4.26 -21.05
CA THR A 118 -12.97 -3.29 -20.05
C THR A 118 -13.50 -3.64 -18.66
N HIS A 119 -12.99 -2.95 -17.63
CA HIS A 119 -13.57 -3.00 -16.29
C HIS A 119 -15.05 -2.60 -16.30
N PHE A 120 -15.42 -1.62 -17.12
CA PHE A 120 -16.81 -1.19 -17.28
C PHE A 120 -17.68 -2.28 -17.90
N ASP A 121 -17.16 -3.00 -18.91
CA ASP A 121 -17.90 -4.12 -19.52
C ASP A 121 -18.18 -5.22 -18.50
N GLY A 122 -17.21 -5.59 -17.67
CA GLY A 122 -17.43 -6.61 -16.64
C GLY A 122 -18.44 -6.19 -15.59
N GLU A 123 -18.41 -4.92 -15.17
CA GLU A 123 -19.39 -4.36 -14.23
C GLU A 123 -20.81 -4.39 -14.82
N VAL A 124 -21.00 -3.91 -16.05
CA VAL A 124 -22.31 -3.93 -16.72
C VAL A 124 -22.78 -5.37 -16.95
N GLU A 125 -21.90 -6.26 -17.38
CA GLU A 125 -22.24 -7.66 -17.65
C GLU A 125 -22.57 -8.41 -16.35
N SER A 126 -21.89 -8.13 -15.24
CA SER A 126 -22.22 -8.68 -13.92
C SER A 126 -23.62 -8.27 -13.46
N ILE A 127 -23.97 -7.00 -13.68
CA ILE A 127 -25.32 -6.47 -13.42
C ILE A 127 -26.34 -7.04 -14.40
N HIS A 128 -25.95 -7.40 -15.63
CA HIS A 128 -26.83 -8.03 -16.62
C HIS A 128 -27.15 -9.49 -16.26
N ILE A 129 -26.14 -10.25 -15.84
CA ILE A 129 -26.28 -11.67 -15.50
C ILE A 129 -27.18 -11.87 -14.28
N ALA A 130 -27.09 -11.01 -13.27
CA ALA A 130 -27.92 -11.12 -12.06
C ALA A 130 -29.45 -11.25 -12.37
N PRO A 131 -30.08 -10.32 -13.09
CA PRO A 131 -31.44 -10.43 -13.64
C PRO A 131 -31.72 -11.71 -14.44
N GLN A 132 -30.79 -12.17 -15.28
CA GLN A 132 -30.97 -13.41 -16.06
C GLN A 132 -31.10 -14.61 -15.11
N GLN A 133 -30.23 -14.67 -14.10
CA GLN A 133 -30.26 -15.75 -13.12
C GLN A 133 -31.54 -15.71 -12.28
N LEU A 134 -32.02 -14.51 -11.93
CA LEU A 134 -33.31 -14.33 -11.26
C LEU A 134 -34.48 -14.83 -12.10
N ALA A 135 -34.53 -14.44 -13.37
CA ALA A 135 -35.62 -14.83 -14.28
C ALA A 135 -35.72 -16.35 -14.45
N VAL A 136 -34.57 -17.05 -14.48
CA VAL A 136 -34.53 -18.51 -14.63
C VAL A 136 -34.83 -19.24 -13.32
N ARG A 137 -34.27 -18.80 -12.19
CA ARG A 137 -34.29 -19.56 -10.93
C ARG A 137 -35.41 -19.17 -9.99
N LEU A 138 -35.84 -17.91 -10.04
CA LEU A 138 -36.77 -17.31 -9.08
C LEU A 138 -37.81 -16.47 -9.83
N PRO A 139 -38.65 -17.08 -10.68
CA PRO A 139 -39.64 -16.37 -11.50
C PRO A 139 -40.68 -15.59 -10.66
N SER A 140 -40.80 -15.91 -9.37
CA SER A 140 -41.71 -15.28 -8.41
C SER A 140 -41.01 -14.37 -7.38
N ILE A 141 -39.81 -13.86 -7.67
CA ILE A 141 -39.13 -12.99 -6.72
C ILE A 141 -39.90 -11.68 -6.52
N GLU A 142 -40.25 -11.37 -5.28
CA GLU A 142 -41.00 -10.14 -4.98
C GLU A 142 -40.07 -8.93 -4.93
N ARG A 143 -38.89 -9.08 -4.30
CA ARG A 143 -37.93 -7.98 -4.06
C ARG A 143 -36.49 -8.47 -4.09
N ALA A 144 -35.64 -7.79 -4.86
CA ALA A 144 -34.21 -8.04 -4.93
C ALA A 144 -33.43 -6.73 -4.98
N VAL A 145 -32.26 -6.69 -4.35
CA VAL A 145 -31.35 -5.55 -4.41
C VAL A 145 -30.05 -5.97 -5.06
N ILE A 146 -29.67 -5.26 -6.13
CA ILE A 146 -28.38 -5.39 -6.78
C ILE A 146 -27.42 -4.36 -6.16
N LEU A 147 -26.34 -4.89 -5.61
CA LEU A 147 -25.30 -4.18 -4.88
C LEU A 147 -24.03 -4.17 -5.74
N SER A 148 -23.78 -3.03 -6.39
CA SER A 148 -22.57 -2.77 -7.18
C SER A 148 -21.82 -1.59 -6.57
N ASP A 149 -20.49 -1.64 -6.56
CA ASP A 149 -19.64 -0.50 -6.21
C ASP A 149 -19.27 0.36 -7.43
N SER A 150 -19.66 -0.06 -8.65
CA SER A 150 -19.43 0.67 -9.90
C SER A 150 -20.46 1.77 -10.14
N THR A 151 -20.11 2.99 -9.76
CA THR A 151 -20.91 4.19 -10.04
C THR A 151 -21.15 4.39 -11.53
N SER A 152 -20.16 4.11 -12.37
CA SER A 152 -20.26 4.28 -13.81
C SER A 152 -21.25 3.31 -14.44
N ALA A 153 -21.27 2.04 -14.01
CA ALA A 153 -22.24 1.06 -14.49
C ALA A 153 -23.67 1.41 -14.02
N LEU A 154 -23.84 1.77 -12.75
CA LEU A 154 -25.15 2.20 -12.22
C LEU A 154 -25.67 3.47 -12.91
N GLN A 155 -24.82 4.47 -13.14
CA GLN A 155 -25.16 5.68 -13.87
C GLN A 155 -25.49 5.39 -15.34
N ALA A 156 -24.71 4.51 -15.97
CA ALA A 156 -24.97 4.08 -17.34
C ALA A 156 -26.32 3.37 -17.44
N LEU A 157 -26.74 2.60 -16.44
CA LEU A 157 -28.06 1.96 -16.44
C LEU A 157 -29.19 2.95 -16.12
N SER A 158 -28.96 3.93 -15.24
CA SER A 158 -29.99 4.91 -14.83
C SER A 158 -30.23 6.02 -15.85
N ASN A 159 -29.22 6.43 -16.62
CA ASN A 159 -29.33 7.53 -17.58
C ASN A 159 -29.96 7.05 -18.89
N TYR A 160 -31.24 7.37 -19.10
CA TYR A 160 -31.99 7.00 -20.31
C TYR A 160 -31.57 7.73 -21.60
N ASN A 161 -30.70 8.73 -21.54
CA ASN A 161 -30.14 9.35 -22.74
C ASN A 161 -29.21 8.38 -23.48
N GLU A 162 -29.14 8.51 -24.82
CA GLU A 162 -28.54 7.60 -25.82
C GLU A 162 -27.20 6.95 -25.42
N ASN A 163 -27.26 5.91 -24.59
CA ASN A 163 -26.16 4.99 -24.43
C ASN A 163 -26.29 3.91 -25.53
N ASN A 164 -25.44 4.01 -26.55
CA ASN A 164 -25.40 3.08 -27.68
C ASN A 164 -24.67 1.76 -27.36
N CYS A 165 -24.24 1.55 -26.11
CA CYS A 165 -23.66 0.28 -25.70
C CYS A 165 -24.75 -0.80 -25.64
N LEU A 166 -24.66 -1.78 -26.54
CA LEU A 166 -25.59 -2.90 -26.64
C LEU A 166 -25.75 -3.65 -25.30
N ARG A 167 -24.68 -3.80 -24.51
CA ARG A 167 -24.74 -4.43 -23.18
C ARG A 167 -25.65 -3.68 -22.21
N VAL A 168 -25.54 -2.35 -22.20
CA VAL A 168 -26.37 -1.48 -21.35
C VAL A 168 -27.83 -1.55 -21.81
N GLN A 169 -28.08 -1.51 -23.12
CA GLN A 169 -29.43 -1.63 -23.68
C GLN A 169 -30.08 -2.99 -23.34
N ASN A 170 -29.38 -4.09 -23.60
CA ASN A 170 -29.83 -5.44 -23.26
C ASN A 170 -30.10 -5.60 -21.76
N CYS A 171 -29.24 -5.00 -20.92
CA CYS A 171 -29.44 -5.01 -19.47
C CYS A 171 -30.69 -4.25 -19.06
N ARG A 172 -30.94 -3.06 -19.62
CA ARG A 172 -32.15 -2.28 -19.33
C ARG A 172 -33.41 -3.00 -19.77
N GLU A 173 -33.41 -3.59 -20.97
CA GLU A 173 -34.55 -4.37 -21.47
C GLU A 173 -34.89 -5.55 -20.55
N LEU A 174 -33.87 -6.24 -20.06
CA LEU A 174 -34.04 -7.37 -19.16
C LEU A 174 -34.57 -6.92 -17.79
N LEU A 175 -34.03 -5.83 -17.24
CA LEU A 175 -34.51 -5.24 -15.98
C LEU A 175 -35.97 -4.82 -16.08
N GLY A 176 -36.39 -4.26 -17.23
CA GLY A 176 -37.78 -3.90 -17.49
C GLY A 176 -38.75 -5.10 -17.60
N LYS A 177 -38.24 -6.30 -17.88
CA LYS A 177 -39.05 -7.54 -17.96
C LYS A 177 -39.24 -8.22 -16.59
N ILE A 178 -38.50 -7.83 -15.56
CA ILE A 178 -38.62 -8.45 -14.25
C ILE A 178 -39.85 -7.91 -13.52
N LYS A 179 -40.74 -8.82 -13.10
CA LYS A 179 -42.00 -8.49 -12.41
C LYS A 179 -41.80 -8.05 -10.95
N GLY A 180 -40.67 -8.42 -10.33
CA GLY A 180 -40.31 -8.07 -8.95
C GLY A 180 -39.72 -6.65 -8.84
N LYS A 181 -39.67 -6.12 -7.62
CA LYS A 181 -39.00 -4.85 -7.34
C LYS A 181 -37.48 -5.05 -7.30
N ILE A 182 -36.77 -4.48 -8.28
CA ILE A 182 -35.31 -4.42 -8.26
C ILE A 182 -34.88 -3.04 -7.77
N ALA A 183 -34.13 -3.03 -6.68
CA ALA A 183 -33.43 -1.83 -6.23
C ALA A 183 -31.95 -1.90 -6.61
N PHE A 184 -31.38 -0.75 -6.96
CA PHE A 184 -29.94 -0.59 -7.08
C PHE A 184 -29.45 0.21 -5.89
N GLN A 185 -28.43 -0.31 -5.21
CA GLN A 185 -27.76 0.43 -4.15
C GLN A 185 -26.28 0.46 -4.45
N TRP A 186 -25.78 1.68 -4.65
CA TRP A 186 -24.35 1.89 -4.71
C TRP A 186 -23.74 1.54 -3.36
N ASN A 187 -22.85 0.54 -3.34
CA ASN A 187 -22.14 0.18 -2.13
C ASN A 187 -21.03 1.21 -1.88
N PHE A 188 -21.26 2.09 -0.91
CA PHE A 188 -20.36 3.19 -0.62
C PHE A 188 -19.04 2.66 -0.04
N ARG A 189 -17.98 2.56 -0.85
CA ARG A 189 -16.62 2.71 -0.31
C ARG A 189 -16.39 4.20 -0.09
N ARG A 190 -16.66 4.73 1.12
CA ARG A 190 -16.37 6.15 1.42
C ARG A 190 -14.87 6.40 1.37
N ASP A 191 -14.53 7.55 0.81
CA ASP A 191 -13.18 8.06 0.62
C ASP A 191 -12.36 7.92 1.88
N LEU A 192 -11.32 7.15 1.70
CA LEU A 192 -10.35 6.93 2.70
C LEU A 192 -9.42 8.20 2.51
N THR A 193 -9.17 9.01 3.55
CA THR A 193 -8.27 10.21 3.48
C THR A 193 -6.77 9.91 3.28
N LEU A 194 -6.07 10.54 2.33
CA LEU A 194 -4.59 10.44 2.10
C LEU A 194 -3.78 10.17 3.36
N HIS A 195 -4.03 10.97 4.40
CA HIS A 195 -3.28 10.93 5.63
C HIS A 195 -3.25 9.53 6.26
N SER A 196 -4.40 8.86 6.41
CA SER A 196 -4.39 7.51 6.98
C SER A 196 -4.04 6.41 5.96
N ALA A 197 -4.05 6.66 4.64
CA ALA A 197 -3.39 5.77 3.66
C ALA A 197 -1.90 5.77 3.87
N LYS A 198 -1.34 6.97 3.99
CA LYS A 198 0.08 7.18 4.23
C LYS A 198 0.49 6.53 5.55
N LEU A 199 -0.32 6.66 6.61
CA LEU A 199 -0.05 5.97 7.88
C LEU A 199 -0.14 4.45 7.75
N GLU A 200 -1.12 3.92 7.01
CA GLU A 200 -1.33 2.48 6.86
C GLU A 200 -0.27 1.82 5.96
N ILE A 201 0.07 2.43 4.83
CA ILE A 201 1.21 2.01 3.99
C ILE A 201 2.49 2.07 4.80
N LYS A 202 2.69 3.13 5.60
CA LYS A 202 3.84 3.23 6.49
C LYS A 202 3.81 2.14 7.56
N ARG A 203 2.65 1.74 8.07
CA ARG A 203 2.48 0.63 9.03
C ARG A 203 2.81 -0.72 8.39
N ILE A 204 2.23 -1.03 7.23
CA ILE A 204 2.46 -2.26 6.46
C ILE A 204 3.93 -2.35 6.03
N PHE A 205 4.50 -1.27 5.51
CA PHE A 205 5.92 -1.22 5.14
C PHE A 205 6.81 -1.40 6.36
N ARG A 206 6.52 -0.73 7.49
CA ARG A 206 7.27 -0.93 8.74
C ARG A 206 7.17 -2.36 9.22
N GLU A 207 6.01 -2.99 9.13
CA GLU A 207 5.82 -4.38 9.59
C GLU A 207 6.49 -5.38 8.66
N SER A 208 6.32 -5.24 7.35
CA SER A 208 7.01 -6.06 6.35
C SER A 208 8.53 -5.89 6.42
N PHE A 209 9.00 -4.65 6.57
CA PHE A 209 10.40 -4.34 6.82
C PHE A 209 10.87 -4.96 8.14
N ARG A 210 10.08 -4.89 9.21
CA ARG A 210 10.43 -5.49 10.51
C ARG A 210 10.54 -7.00 10.43
N ILE A 211 9.61 -7.68 9.74
CA ILE A 211 9.63 -9.13 9.52
C ILE A 211 10.86 -9.50 8.68
N THR A 212 11.09 -8.79 7.58
CA THR A 212 12.23 -9.02 6.69
C THR A 212 13.55 -8.76 7.40
N ALA A 213 13.68 -7.63 8.10
CA ALA A 213 14.84 -7.29 8.90
C ALA A 213 15.09 -8.33 10.00
N SER A 214 14.04 -8.80 10.70
CA SER A 214 14.18 -9.85 11.71
C SER A 214 14.63 -11.19 11.11
N ARG A 215 14.18 -11.52 9.89
CA ARG A 215 14.64 -12.71 9.16
C ARG A 215 16.09 -12.58 8.72
N VAL A 216 16.47 -11.45 8.11
CA VAL A 216 17.83 -11.20 7.58
C VAL A 216 18.85 -10.99 8.69
N ALA A 217 18.43 -10.42 9.82
CA ALA A 217 19.29 -10.20 10.97
C ALA A 217 19.37 -11.43 11.89
N ARG A 218 18.61 -12.50 11.63
CA ARG A 218 18.71 -13.77 12.36
C ARG A 218 20.19 -14.21 12.40
N ASP A 219 20.68 -14.49 13.61
CA ASP A 219 22.06 -14.90 13.90
C ASP A 219 23.14 -13.85 13.62
N LYS A 220 22.76 -12.59 13.34
CA LYS A 220 23.71 -11.49 13.14
C LYS A 220 23.85 -10.64 14.41
N PRO A 221 25.02 -10.01 14.63
CA PRO A 221 25.25 -9.14 15.79
C PRO A 221 24.23 -7.99 15.90
N TRP A 222 23.69 -7.52 14.77
CA TRP A 222 22.69 -6.47 14.70
C TRP A 222 21.23 -6.95 14.78
N SER A 223 20.97 -8.23 15.03
CA SER A 223 19.63 -8.76 15.36
C SER A 223 18.98 -7.99 16.51
N THR A 224 19.80 -7.52 17.44
CA THR A 224 19.40 -6.70 18.58
C THR A 224 18.64 -5.45 18.15
N LEU A 225 18.92 -4.88 16.96
CA LEU A 225 18.23 -3.70 16.39
C LEU A 225 16.78 -3.95 15.90
N CYS A 226 16.30 -5.20 15.93
CA CYS A 226 14.94 -5.54 15.47
C CYS A 226 13.92 -5.61 16.63
N LYS A 227 14.37 -5.65 17.89
CA LYS A 227 13.51 -5.60 19.09
C LYS A 227 12.94 -4.17 19.27
N LYS A 228 11.96 -3.90 20.13
CA LYS A 228 11.34 -2.54 20.21
C LYS A 228 12.09 -1.54 21.12
N SER A 229 13.13 -1.95 21.84
CA SER A 229 13.62 -1.23 23.03
C SER A 229 15.14 -0.98 23.08
N HIS A 230 15.77 -0.46 22.02
CA HIS A 230 17.23 -0.26 22.02
C HIS A 230 17.67 1.09 22.59
N GLY A 231 16.73 1.98 22.90
CA GLY A 231 17.04 3.32 23.42
C GLY A 231 17.91 4.18 22.48
N ILE A 232 17.94 3.88 21.18
CA ILE A 232 18.60 4.73 20.17
C ILE A 232 17.70 5.95 19.95
N PRO A 233 18.16 7.16 20.28
CA PRO A 233 17.35 8.36 20.10
C PRO A 233 17.26 8.72 18.62
N SER A 234 16.16 9.35 18.21
CA SER A 234 16.05 9.92 16.85
C SER A 234 16.91 11.18 16.68
N SER A 235 17.24 11.87 17.77
CA SER A 235 18.05 13.08 17.81
C SER A 235 18.67 13.27 19.21
N PRO A 236 19.80 13.99 19.35
CA PRO A 236 20.66 14.50 18.28
C PRO A 236 21.43 13.39 17.57
N ARG A 237 21.86 13.64 16.32
CA ARG A 237 22.54 12.64 15.46
C ARG A 237 23.75 12.00 16.13
N ALA A 238 24.55 12.77 16.87
CA ALA A 238 25.74 12.26 17.56
C ALA A 238 25.39 11.14 18.56
N ALA A 239 24.28 11.28 19.29
CA ALA A 239 23.81 10.27 20.24
C ALA A 239 23.27 9.03 19.53
N ALA A 240 22.50 9.22 18.44
CA ALA A 240 21.99 8.13 17.62
C ALA A 240 23.13 7.27 17.04
N VAL A 241 24.16 7.92 16.48
CA VAL A 241 25.32 7.26 15.86
C VAL A 241 26.15 6.50 16.89
N ALA A 242 26.47 7.11 18.03
CA ALA A 242 27.25 6.46 19.07
C ALA A 242 26.56 5.18 19.58
N LYS A 243 25.28 5.28 19.97
CA LYS A 243 24.52 4.13 20.44
C LYS A 243 24.37 3.06 19.37
N PHE A 244 24.08 3.43 18.12
CA PHE A 244 23.98 2.47 17.01
C PHE A 244 25.28 1.68 16.82
N ARG A 245 26.42 2.36 16.82
CA ARG A 245 27.73 1.73 16.60
C ARG A 245 28.09 0.77 17.73
N LEU A 246 27.95 1.22 18.99
CA LEU A 246 28.19 0.39 20.18
C LEU A 246 27.26 -0.83 20.21
N LEU A 247 25.97 -0.65 19.93
CA LEU A 247 24.99 -1.75 19.94
C LEU A 247 25.21 -2.78 18.82
N THR A 248 25.78 -2.36 17.69
CA THR A 248 26.05 -3.26 16.55
C THR A 248 27.44 -3.86 16.56
N GLY A 249 28.29 -3.49 17.52
CA GLY A 249 29.70 -3.88 17.55
C GLY A 249 30.48 -3.30 16.37
N ARG A 250 30.02 -2.18 15.79
CA ARG A 250 30.69 -1.39 14.73
C ARG A 250 31.18 -0.05 15.28
N ASP A 251 31.51 -0.06 16.57
CA ASP A 251 32.17 1.02 17.31
C ASP A 251 33.59 1.19 16.81
N CYS A 252 33.96 2.39 16.38
CA CYS A 252 35.31 2.64 15.84
C CYS A 252 36.34 2.83 16.97
N ILE A 253 36.35 1.93 17.96
CA ILE A 253 37.22 1.89 19.16
C ILE A 253 38.25 0.74 19.06
N CYS A 254 39.29 0.71 19.90
CA CYS A 254 40.49 -0.11 19.65
C CYS A 254 40.18 -1.59 19.42
N ALA A 255 39.34 -2.20 20.25
CA ALA A 255 39.03 -3.63 20.14
C ALA A 255 38.38 -4.00 18.80
N HIS A 256 37.56 -3.11 18.23
CA HIS A 256 36.97 -3.32 16.91
C HIS A 256 37.95 -3.01 15.79
N LEU A 257 38.70 -1.91 15.88
CA LEU A 257 39.70 -1.52 14.87
C LEU A 257 40.80 -2.56 14.72
N PHE A 258 41.19 -3.22 15.81
CA PHE A 258 42.18 -4.29 15.81
C PHE A 258 41.75 -5.48 14.95
N ARG A 259 40.45 -5.84 14.97
CA ARG A 259 39.90 -6.91 14.11
C ARG A 259 40.03 -6.64 12.61
N PHE A 260 40.23 -5.37 12.23
CA PHE A 260 40.47 -4.95 10.85
C PHE A 260 41.93 -4.60 10.57
N ASN A 261 42.85 -4.90 11.50
CA ASN A 261 44.28 -4.58 11.41
C ASN A 261 44.55 -3.08 11.22
N LEU A 262 43.70 -2.21 11.76
CA LEU A 262 43.86 -0.75 11.69
C LEU A 262 44.64 -0.18 12.89
N VAL A 263 44.79 -0.97 13.95
CA VAL A 263 45.60 -0.67 15.14
C VAL A 263 46.40 -1.92 15.50
N THR A 264 47.49 -1.74 16.26
CA THR A 264 48.41 -2.83 16.62
C THR A 264 47.97 -3.62 17.86
N SER A 265 47.03 -3.10 18.65
CA SER A 265 46.54 -3.74 19.88
C SER A 265 45.05 -3.44 20.12
N PRO A 266 44.26 -4.38 20.68
CA PRO A 266 42.87 -4.15 21.09
C PRO A 266 42.75 -3.40 22.43
N ILE A 267 43.85 -3.27 23.17
CA ILE A 267 43.89 -2.71 24.53
C ILE A 267 43.50 -1.22 24.52
N CYS A 268 42.82 -0.79 25.57
CA CYS A 268 42.49 0.61 25.81
C CYS A 268 43.74 1.47 25.92
N VAL A 269 43.86 2.45 25.03
CA VAL A 269 44.99 3.41 25.01
C VAL A 269 44.79 4.58 25.98
N LEU A 270 43.64 4.64 26.66
CA LEU A 270 43.25 5.78 27.50
C LEU A 270 43.45 5.50 29.00
N CYS A 271 43.59 4.24 29.40
CA CYS A 271 43.77 3.86 30.79
C CYS A 271 44.76 2.70 30.93
N ASP A 272 45.34 2.55 32.11
CA ASP A 272 46.40 1.55 32.37
C ASP A 272 45.86 0.19 32.84
N THR A 273 44.57 -0.09 32.61
CA THR A 273 43.92 -1.34 33.08
C THR A 273 44.31 -2.58 32.28
N GLY A 274 44.93 -2.40 31.10
CA GLY A 274 45.30 -3.49 30.19
C GLY A 274 44.10 -4.21 29.56
N GLN A 275 42.87 -3.71 29.73
CA GLN A 275 41.65 -4.32 29.20
C GLN A 275 41.42 -3.92 27.72
N ASP A 276 40.76 -4.81 26.98
CA ASP A 276 40.30 -4.52 25.62
C ASP A 276 39.31 -3.35 25.62
N MET A 277 39.49 -2.41 24.69
CA MET A 277 38.64 -1.23 24.56
C MET A 277 37.30 -1.56 23.91
N THR A 278 36.44 -2.24 24.66
CA THR A 278 35.08 -2.63 24.26
C THR A 278 34.04 -1.62 24.73
N ALA A 279 32.80 -1.75 24.26
CA ALA A 279 31.67 -0.94 24.71
C ALA A 279 31.45 -1.03 26.24
N ALA A 280 31.58 -2.24 26.82
CA ALA A 280 31.45 -2.45 28.26
C ALA A 280 32.58 -1.78 29.03
N HIS A 281 33.81 -1.92 28.56
CA HIS A 281 34.95 -1.23 29.16
C HIS A 281 34.78 0.30 29.10
N LEU A 282 34.17 0.83 28.03
CA LEU A 282 33.99 2.26 27.87
C LEU A 282 33.07 2.90 28.93
N ASP A 283 32.10 2.14 29.47
CA ASP A 283 31.23 2.58 30.56
C ASP A 283 31.97 2.63 31.91
N GLU A 284 33.03 1.84 32.07
CA GLU A 284 33.78 1.69 33.33
C GLU A 284 35.20 2.30 33.26
N CYS A 285 35.59 2.82 32.11
CA CYS A 285 36.94 3.32 31.87
C CYS A 285 37.26 4.50 32.80
N SER A 286 38.31 4.34 33.61
CA SER A 286 38.73 5.34 34.61
C SER A 286 39.07 6.70 33.99
N ALA A 287 39.53 6.73 32.74
CA ALA A 287 39.84 7.96 32.02
C ALA A 287 38.62 8.69 31.42
N LEU A 288 37.43 8.09 31.49
CA LEU A 288 36.18 8.61 30.90
C LEU A 288 35.02 8.63 31.91
N ASN A 289 35.27 8.27 33.17
CA ASN A 289 34.23 8.06 34.18
C ASN A 289 33.48 9.35 34.57
N ASP A 290 34.09 10.51 34.36
CA ASP A 290 33.59 11.85 34.68
C ASP A 290 32.40 12.26 33.81
N LEU A 291 32.28 11.68 32.62
CA LEU A 291 31.26 12.06 31.64
C LEU A 291 29.86 11.48 31.94
N ASN A 292 29.79 10.41 32.75
CA ASN A 292 28.57 9.67 33.15
C ASN A 292 27.55 9.48 32.01
N CYS A 293 28.04 9.25 30.79
CA CYS A 293 27.21 9.15 29.59
C CYS A 293 27.99 8.42 28.50
N ILE A 294 27.60 7.18 28.20
CA ILE A 294 28.24 6.33 27.18
C ILE A 294 28.43 7.04 25.83
N VAL A 295 27.51 7.93 25.43
CA VAL A 295 27.62 8.70 24.19
C VAL A 295 28.79 9.68 24.25
N LYS A 296 28.93 10.42 25.36
CA LYS A 296 30.03 11.36 25.55
C LYS A 296 31.35 10.60 25.65
N SER A 297 31.39 9.52 26.43
CA SER A 297 32.56 8.65 26.55
C SER A 297 32.99 8.12 25.18
N TYR A 298 32.06 7.69 24.34
CA TYR A 298 32.35 7.19 22.98
C TYR A 298 33.01 8.26 22.09
N TRP A 299 32.44 9.47 22.04
CA TRP A 299 33.01 10.53 21.22
C TRP A 299 34.33 11.06 21.79
N ARG A 300 34.45 11.16 23.12
CA ARG A 300 35.70 11.57 23.77
C ARG A 300 36.81 10.57 23.49
N ALA A 301 36.54 9.28 23.66
CA ALA A 301 37.45 8.20 23.30
C ALA A 301 37.91 8.30 21.84
N ARG A 302 36.95 8.48 20.92
CA ARG A 302 37.23 8.65 19.49
C ARG A 302 38.12 9.84 19.17
N CYS A 303 38.03 10.93 19.92
CA CYS A 303 38.89 12.10 19.74
C CYS A 303 40.29 11.91 20.33
N LEU A 304 40.43 11.10 21.38
CA LEU A 304 41.72 10.85 22.05
C LEU A 304 42.52 9.72 21.39
N MET A 305 41.87 8.86 20.61
CA MET A 305 42.50 7.79 19.84
C MET A 305 43.08 8.24 18.49
N THR A 306 42.70 9.43 18.00
CA THR A 306 43.18 10.04 16.75
C THR A 306 44.21 11.09 17.06
#